data_AF-A0AAJ2D5N3-F1
#
_entry.id   AF-A0AAJ2D5N3-F1
#
_cell.length_a   1.000
_cell.length_b   1.000
_cell.length_c   1.000
_cell.angle_alpha   90.00
_cell.angle_beta   90.00
_cell.angle_gamma   90.00
#
_symmetry.space_group_name_H-M   'P 1'
#
loop_
_entity.id
_entity.type
_entity.pdbx_description
1 polymer ?
#
loop_
_entity_poly.entity_id
_entity_poly.type
_entity_poly.pdbx_seq_one_letter_code
_entity_poly.pdbx_strand_id
1 'polypeptide(L)'
;MYTFKKGDADYQVMLNENFNEITSSLENGALVAKKTVIKAQDWDTVLDEGIYTVFGASGANRPYAGAVYGVLVVYADNTFICQNYMYKGETYIRSRQGSPATWTAWKKLIVDNGQFDKFVYKQSGSPDTNAVNQLEVTCIRIGNVVTCHIRVNVAKTDTEPKNNVLLMIPEGFRATYATGAEDLGAIWNIPFAVNSTATPSTQKVVKMHLEPGNNNYPNRVTFMSGQFGNQYGVCTWTTDDPYPKTGNVGLGTVIKLTPNSDGSLTL
;
A
#
# COMPACT_ATOMS: atom_id res chain seq x y z
N MET A 1 0.27 -15.37 48.14
CA MET A 1 1.29 -14.33 48.40
C MET A 1 1.47 -14.26 49.92
N TYR A 2 2.61 -14.68 50.45
CA TYR A 2 2.88 -14.70 51.90
C TYR A 2 2.96 -13.26 52.43
N THR A 3 2.37 -12.96 53.59
CA THR A 3 2.40 -11.61 54.19
C THR A 3 3.45 -11.57 55.29
N PHE A 4 4.58 -10.91 55.04
CA PHE A 4 5.72 -10.85 55.95
C PHE A 4 5.48 -9.93 57.15
N LYS A 5 6.01 -10.30 58.32
CA LYS A 5 5.95 -9.46 59.53
C LYS A 5 7.36 -9.01 59.92
N LYS A 6 7.46 -7.78 60.40
CA LYS A 6 8.72 -7.24 60.93
C LYS A 6 9.15 -8.08 62.14
N GLY A 7 10.26 -8.82 62.00
CA GLY A 7 10.79 -9.71 63.05
C GLY A 7 11.04 -11.15 62.60
N ASP A 8 10.61 -11.53 61.39
CA ASP A 8 10.95 -12.85 60.83
C ASP A 8 12.48 -12.97 60.67
N ALA A 9 13.05 -14.11 61.08
CA ALA A 9 14.44 -14.43 60.78
C ALA A 9 14.62 -14.35 59.25
N ASP A 10 15.68 -13.69 58.79
CA ASP A 10 16.00 -13.54 57.37
C ASP A 10 15.03 -12.71 56.51
N TYR A 11 14.20 -11.84 57.11
CA TYR A 11 13.29 -10.95 56.38
C TYR A 11 13.97 -10.12 55.26
N GLN A 12 15.25 -9.76 55.45
CA GLN A 12 16.06 -9.06 54.43
C GLN A 12 16.43 -9.96 53.24
N VAL A 13 16.75 -11.23 53.49
CA VAL A 13 17.11 -12.21 52.45
C VAL A 13 15.89 -12.48 51.58
N MET A 14 14.74 -12.73 52.19
CA MET A 14 13.50 -13.01 51.47
C MET A 14 12.97 -11.79 50.69
N LEU A 15 13.18 -10.57 51.20
CA LEU A 15 12.87 -9.34 50.45
C LEU A 15 13.76 -9.20 49.20
N ASN A 16 15.05 -9.50 49.31
CA ASN A 16 15.97 -9.46 48.18
C ASN A 16 15.66 -10.53 47.14
N GLU A 17 15.30 -11.75 47.56
CA GLU A 17 14.88 -12.83 46.65
C GLU A 17 13.61 -12.45 45.87
N ASN A 18 12.58 -11.93 46.54
CA ASN A 18 11.37 -11.43 45.88
C ASN A 18 11.67 -10.28 44.91
N PHE A 19 12.56 -9.35 45.29
CA PHE A 19 12.95 -8.24 44.42
C PHE A 19 13.69 -8.76 43.18
N ASN A 20 14.60 -9.73 43.35
CA ASN A 20 15.32 -10.36 42.25
C ASN A 20 14.38 -11.14 41.31
N GLU A 21 13.38 -11.84 41.85
CA GLU A 21 12.36 -12.54 41.06
C GLU A 21 11.56 -11.54 40.21
N ILE A 22 11.12 -10.42 40.82
CA ILE A 22 10.42 -9.34 40.12
C ILE A 22 11.31 -8.74 39.03
N THR A 23 12.56 -8.38 39.32
CA THR A 23 13.45 -7.78 38.31
C THR A 23 13.81 -8.77 37.21
N SER A 24 13.98 -10.05 37.53
CA SER A 24 14.25 -11.10 36.52
C SER A 24 13.05 -11.35 35.62
N SER A 25 11.83 -11.23 36.15
CA SER A 25 10.60 -11.36 35.36
C SER A 25 10.40 -10.24 34.33
N LEU A 26 11.12 -9.12 34.48
CA LEU A 26 11.06 -7.98 33.56
C LEU A 26 12.05 -8.11 32.40
N GLU A 27 12.77 -9.23 32.26
CA GLU A 27 13.77 -9.49 31.21
C GLU A 27 14.71 -8.28 30.95
N ASN A 28 14.46 -7.52 29.88
CA ASN A 28 15.25 -6.35 29.48
C ASN A 28 14.74 -5.01 30.05
N GLY A 29 13.84 -5.05 31.01
CA GLY A 29 13.23 -3.89 31.66
C GLY A 29 11.74 -3.75 31.36
N ALA A 30 11.11 -2.80 32.05
CA ALA A 30 9.70 -2.47 31.87
C ALA A 30 9.54 -1.21 31.02
N LEU A 31 8.57 -1.22 30.11
CA LEU A 31 8.09 0.00 29.48
C LEU A 31 7.17 0.76 30.47
N VAL A 32 7.68 1.84 31.06
CA VAL A 32 7.01 2.53 32.19
C VAL A 32 6.28 3.80 31.74
N ALA A 33 5.08 4.03 32.30
CA ALA A 33 4.39 5.31 32.21
C ALA A 33 5.13 6.39 33.02
N LYS A 34 5.64 7.41 32.33
CA LYS A 34 6.48 8.46 32.91
C LYS A 34 5.59 9.52 33.57
N LYS A 35 6.04 10.03 34.72
CA LYS A 35 5.39 11.18 35.39
C LYS A 35 5.54 12.48 34.59
N THR A 36 6.54 12.54 33.71
CA THR A 36 6.79 13.69 32.83
C THR A 36 5.65 13.84 31.82
N VAL A 37 5.01 15.00 31.84
CA VAL A 37 4.05 15.41 30.81
C VAL A 37 4.79 16.26 29.76
N ILE A 38 4.64 15.89 28.49
CA ILE A 38 5.21 16.66 27.38
C ILE A 38 4.32 17.87 27.11
N LYS A 39 4.90 19.06 27.27
CA LYS A 39 4.22 20.37 27.14
C LYS A 39 5.00 21.36 26.29
N ALA A 40 6.31 21.46 26.43
CA ALA A 40 7.11 22.48 25.74
C ALA A 40 8.49 21.99 25.31
N GLN A 41 8.86 20.76 25.67
CA GLN A 41 10.15 20.17 25.37
C GLN A 41 10.32 19.98 23.85
N ASP A 42 11.56 20.12 23.38
CA ASP A 42 11.95 19.62 22.07
C ASP A 42 11.86 18.08 22.07
N TRP A 43 11.10 17.53 21.13
CA TRP A 43 10.86 16.10 21.05
C TRP A 43 12.11 15.31 20.67
N ASP A 44 13.12 15.98 20.10
CA ASP A 44 14.44 15.37 19.83
C ASP A 44 15.22 15.08 21.10
N THR A 45 14.85 15.70 22.23
CA THR A 45 15.49 15.47 23.54
C THR A 45 14.77 14.43 24.39
N VAL A 46 13.62 13.91 23.93
CA VAL A 46 12.86 12.87 24.63
C VAL A 46 13.44 11.50 24.25
N LEU A 47 14.58 11.17 24.86
CA LEU A 47 15.37 9.99 24.53
C LEU A 47 15.10 8.80 25.46
N ASP A 48 14.63 9.06 26.67
CA ASP A 48 14.40 8.03 27.67
C ASP A 48 13.21 7.14 27.27
N GLU A 49 13.40 5.83 27.35
CA GLU A 49 12.33 4.84 27.19
C GLU A 49 11.16 5.15 28.14
N GLY A 50 9.93 5.00 27.63
CA GLY A 50 8.72 5.12 28.41
C GLY A 50 7.49 5.58 27.63
N ILE A 51 6.38 5.64 28.34
CA ILE A 51 5.08 6.12 27.85
C ILE A 51 4.82 7.49 28.47
N TYR A 52 4.74 8.53 27.64
CA TYR A 52 4.57 9.92 28.05
C TYR A 52 3.18 10.42 27.69
N THR A 53 2.57 11.13 28.64
CA THR A 53 1.36 11.91 28.36
C THR A 53 1.75 13.19 27.63
N VAL A 54 1.07 13.49 26.52
CA VAL A 54 1.24 14.73 25.76
C VAL A 54 0.02 15.61 25.96
N PHE A 55 0.23 16.83 26.45
CA PHE A 55 -0.88 17.73 26.79
C PHE A 55 -0.62 19.15 26.31
N GLY A 56 -1.23 19.52 25.18
CA GLY A 56 -1.11 20.84 24.57
C GLY A 56 0.33 21.18 24.19
N ALA A 57 1.08 20.20 23.69
CA ALA A 57 2.52 20.35 23.53
C ALA A 57 2.92 21.37 22.44
N SER A 58 3.77 22.33 22.82
CA SER A 58 4.18 23.46 21.99
C SER A 58 5.62 23.36 21.44
N GLY A 59 6.42 22.42 21.92
CA GLY A 59 7.85 22.31 21.61
C GLY A 59 8.19 21.90 20.18
N ALA A 60 9.48 22.02 19.83
CA ALA A 60 10.02 21.72 18.51
C ALA A 60 10.02 20.21 18.19
N ASN A 61 10.19 19.88 16.91
CA ASN A 61 10.31 18.51 16.38
C ASN A 61 9.14 17.57 16.69
N ARG A 62 7.97 18.13 16.95
CA ARG A 62 6.68 17.42 17.01
C ARG A 62 6.17 17.05 15.61
N PRO A 63 5.27 16.05 15.48
CA PRO A 63 4.83 15.52 14.19
C PRO A 63 4.03 16.51 13.31
N TYR A 64 3.42 17.54 13.88
CA TYR A 64 2.70 18.58 13.14
C TYR A 64 2.64 19.91 13.91
N ALA A 65 2.30 21.00 13.23
CA ALA A 65 2.14 22.31 13.85
C ALA A 65 0.79 22.45 14.58
N GLY A 66 0.80 23.03 15.79
CA GLY A 66 -0.41 23.22 16.61
C GLY A 66 -0.25 22.66 18.03
N ALA A 67 -1.32 22.76 18.83
CA ALA A 67 -1.37 22.15 20.16
C ALA A 67 -1.59 20.64 20.05
N VAL A 68 -0.59 19.87 20.47
CA VAL A 68 -0.56 18.40 20.31
C VAL A 68 -1.02 17.74 21.60
N TYR A 69 -1.94 16.77 21.51
CA TYR A 69 -2.47 16.01 22.66
C TYR A 69 -2.35 14.52 22.39
N GLY A 70 -2.20 13.67 23.39
CA GLY A 70 -2.20 12.22 23.18
C GLY A 70 -1.11 11.51 23.97
N VAL A 71 -0.53 10.47 23.37
CA VAL A 71 0.48 9.63 24.00
C VAL A 71 1.71 9.53 23.10
N LEU A 72 2.88 9.75 23.67
CA LEU A 72 4.17 9.48 23.02
C LEU A 72 4.78 8.26 23.71
N VAL A 73 5.05 7.20 22.95
CA VAL A 73 5.79 6.02 23.40
C VAL A 73 7.19 6.11 22.81
N VAL A 74 8.18 6.01 23.66
CA VAL A 74 9.59 5.99 23.27
C VAL A 74 10.15 4.61 23.58
N TYR A 75 10.67 3.96 22.55
CA TYR A 75 11.54 2.80 22.67
C TYR A 75 12.96 3.26 22.48
N ALA A 76 13.87 2.87 23.36
CA ALA A 76 15.26 3.27 23.29
C ALA A 76 16.19 2.11 23.63
N ASP A 77 17.22 1.95 22.81
CA ASP A 77 18.41 1.15 23.13
C ASP A 77 19.67 2.02 22.93
N ASN A 78 20.85 1.45 23.16
CA ASN A 78 22.12 2.18 23.10
C ASN A 78 22.44 2.80 21.73
N THR A 79 21.77 2.37 20.66
CA THR A 79 22.10 2.73 19.26
C THR A 79 20.91 3.23 18.46
N PHE A 80 19.70 2.99 18.93
CA PHE A 80 18.46 3.23 18.22
C PHE A 80 17.39 3.78 19.18
N ILE A 81 16.63 4.77 18.69
CA ILE A 81 15.47 5.30 19.39
C ILE A 81 14.30 5.33 18.41
N CYS A 82 13.14 4.85 18.84
CA CYS A 82 11.89 4.95 18.10
C CYS A 82 10.88 5.74 18.93
N GLN A 83 10.24 6.71 18.29
CA GLN A 83 9.15 7.48 18.87
C GLN A 83 7.86 7.19 18.12
N ASN A 84 6.86 6.69 18.85
CA ASN A 84 5.49 6.46 18.37
C ASN A 84 4.55 7.44 19.07
N TYR A 85 3.93 8.33 18.31
CA TYR A 85 2.95 9.28 18.83
C TYR A 85 1.54 8.97 18.33
N MET A 86 0.59 8.89 19.24
CA MET A 86 -0.80 8.50 18.97
C MET A 86 -1.79 9.59 19.41
N TYR A 87 -2.72 9.93 18.52
CA TYR A 87 -3.78 10.91 18.76
C TYR A 87 -4.98 10.70 17.82
N LYS A 88 -6.19 10.69 18.37
CA LYS A 88 -7.46 10.54 17.61
C LYS A 88 -7.45 9.40 16.58
N GLY A 89 -6.83 8.27 16.92
CA GLY A 89 -6.71 7.11 16.03
C GLY A 89 -5.62 7.23 14.95
N GLU A 90 -4.91 8.36 14.89
CA GLU A 90 -3.72 8.52 14.08
C GLU A 90 -2.47 8.10 14.85
N THR A 91 -1.53 7.48 14.14
CA THR A 91 -0.21 7.13 14.67
C THR A 91 0.86 7.77 13.82
N TYR A 92 1.87 8.35 14.45
CA TYR A 92 3.05 8.91 13.83
C TYR A 92 4.27 8.18 14.38
N ILE A 93 5.23 7.85 13.52
CA ILE A 93 6.45 7.14 13.87
C ILE A 93 7.67 7.90 13.32
N ARG A 94 8.74 7.93 14.09
CA ARG A 94 10.08 8.28 13.62
C ARG A 94 11.13 7.52 14.41
N SER A 95 12.34 7.51 13.90
CA SER A 95 13.49 6.90 14.56
C SER A 95 14.74 7.77 14.49
N ARG A 96 15.67 7.52 15.41
CA ARG A 96 17.02 8.06 15.45
C ARG A 96 18.03 6.93 15.46
N GLN A 97 18.98 6.96 14.52
CA GLN A 97 20.05 5.96 14.40
C GLN A 97 21.24 6.49 13.59
N GLY A 98 22.33 5.72 13.54
CA GLY A 98 23.53 6.01 12.74
C GLY A 98 24.70 6.62 13.54
N SER A 99 25.81 6.90 12.84
CA SER A 99 27.01 7.55 13.39
C SER A 99 27.49 8.63 12.39
N PRO A 100 27.19 9.92 12.61
CA PRO A 100 26.46 10.48 13.75
C PRO A 100 24.97 10.12 13.72
N ALA A 101 24.36 10.01 14.90
CA ALA A 101 22.96 9.63 15.02
C ALA A 101 22.04 10.77 14.57
N THR A 102 21.14 10.47 13.63
CA THR A 102 20.24 11.46 13.00
C THR A 102 18.78 11.03 13.14
N TRP A 103 17.89 12.00 13.34
CA TRP A 103 16.45 11.77 13.33
C TRP A 103 15.92 11.66 11.91
N THR A 104 15.07 10.68 11.67
CA THR A 104 14.20 10.65 10.50
C THR A 104 13.04 11.64 10.69
N ALA A 105 12.48 12.11 9.57
CA ALA A 105 11.23 12.87 9.61
C ALA A 105 10.08 12.00 10.12
N TRP A 106 9.12 12.61 10.81
CA TRP A 106 7.88 11.93 11.21
C TRP A 106 7.15 11.36 10.00
N LYS A 107 6.77 10.09 10.12
CA LYS A 107 5.90 9.40 9.17
C LYS A 107 4.58 9.09 9.86
N LYS A 108 3.48 9.53 9.26
CA LYS A 108 2.15 9.11 9.71
C LYS A 108 1.90 7.69 9.23
N LEU A 109 1.54 6.78 10.14
CA LEU A 109 1.09 5.44 9.80
C LEU A 109 -0.26 5.56 9.09
N ILE A 110 -0.32 5.07 7.85
CA ILE A 110 -1.52 5.14 7.02
C ILE A 110 -2.46 4.03 7.46
N VAL A 111 -3.60 4.40 8.05
CA VAL A 111 -4.79 3.55 8.11
C VAL A 111 -5.53 3.80 6.80
N ASP A 112 -5.81 2.77 5.99
CA ASP A 112 -6.59 2.92 4.74
C ASP A 112 -8.06 3.28 5.05
N ASN A 113 -8.27 4.55 5.37
CA ASN A 113 -9.56 5.24 5.39
C ASN A 113 -9.75 6.04 4.09
N GLY A 114 -9.30 5.50 2.95
CA GLY A 114 -9.37 6.23 1.68
C GLY A 114 -8.24 7.25 1.45
N GLN A 115 -7.05 7.00 2.01
CA GLN A 115 -5.88 7.85 1.79
C GLN A 115 -5.24 7.70 0.41
N PHE A 116 -5.56 6.63 -0.32
CA PHE A 116 -5.18 6.51 -1.71
C PHE A 116 -6.34 6.92 -2.58
N ASP A 117 -6.08 7.86 -3.50
CA ASP A 117 -7.04 8.18 -4.53
C ASP A 117 -7.32 6.91 -5.35
N LYS A 118 -8.61 6.58 -5.45
CA LYS A 118 -9.10 5.40 -6.17
C LYS A 118 -9.70 5.90 -7.48
N PHE A 119 -9.18 5.41 -8.60
CA PHE A 119 -9.69 5.78 -9.92
C PHE A 119 -10.18 4.54 -10.64
N VAL A 120 -11.29 4.68 -11.37
CA VAL A 120 -11.83 3.62 -12.22
C VAL A 120 -11.93 4.14 -13.64
N TYR A 121 -11.25 3.48 -14.56
CA TYR A 121 -11.43 3.66 -16.00
C TYR A 121 -12.39 2.60 -16.53
N LYS A 122 -13.38 3.02 -17.31
CA LYS A 122 -14.30 2.13 -18.02
C LYS A 122 -14.32 2.43 -19.52
N GLN A 123 -14.28 1.38 -20.33
CA GLN A 123 -14.48 1.47 -21.77
C GLN A 123 -15.39 0.33 -22.22
N SER A 124 -16.31 0.62 -23.14
CA SER A 124 -17.14 -0.38 -23.80
C SER A 124 -17.30 -0.06 -25.29
N GLY A 125 -17.55 -1.07 -26.11
CA GLY A 125 -17.79 -0.92 -27.54
C GLY A 125 -17.10 -1.99 -28.38
N SER A 126 -16.91 -1.72 -29.67
CA SER A 126 -16.15 -2.59 -30.56
C SER A 126 -14.71 -2.06 -30.68
N PRO A 127 -13.67 -2.85 -30.35
CA PRO A 127 -12.29 -2.44 -30.55
C PRO A 127 -11.98 -2.39 -32.05
N ASP A 128 -10.89 -1.70 -32.42
CA ASP A 128 -10.41 -1.58 -33.81
C ASP A 128 -9.75 -2.88 -34.28
N THR A 129 -10.55 -3.94 -34.39
CA THR A 129 -10.18 -5.25 -34.91
C THR A 129 -11.42 -5.94 -35.47
N ASN A 130 -11.23 -6.74 -36.51
CA ASN A 130 -12.28 -7.61 -37.05
C ASN A 130 -12.44 -8.94 -36.28
N ALA A 131 -11.65 -9.18 -35.23
CA ALA A 131 -11.70 -10.40 -34.42
C ALA A 131 -12.72 -10.35 -33.27
N VAL A 132 -13.02 -9.15 -32.78
CA VAL A 132 -13.84 -8.92 -31.57
C VAL A 132 -14.97 -7.96 -31.90
N ASN A 133 -16.20 -8.33 -31.57
CA ASN A 133 -17.38 -7.47 -31.80
C ASN A 133 -17.74 -6.62 -30.56
N GLN A 134 -17.38 -7.07 -29.36
CA GLN A 134 -17.67 -6.39 -28.10
C GLN A 134 -16.48 -6.50 -27.14
N LEU A 135 -16.13 -5.38 -26.54
CA LEU A 135 -15.12 -5.20 -25.51
C LEU A 135 -15.76 -4.44 -24.35
N GLU A 136 -15.48 -4.91 -23.13
CA GLU A 136 -15.79 -4.24 -21.88
C GLU A 136 -14.54 -4.25 -21.01
N VAL A 137 -14.13 -3.07 -20.54
CA VAL A 137 -12.91 -2.87 -19.76
C VAL A 137 -13.27 -2.14 -18.48
N THR A 138 -12.72 -2.60 -17.36
CA THR A 138 -12.69 -1.86 -16.09
C THR A 138 -11.29 -1.94 -15.50
N CYS A 139 -10.60 -0.81 -15.43
CA CYS A 139 -9.31 -0.68 -14.77
C CYS A 139 -9.46 0.11 -13.48
N ILE A 140 -8.99 -0.45 -12.38
CA ILE A 140 -9.07 0.14 -11.04
C ILE A 140 -7.65 0.48 -10.62
N ARG A 141 -7.39 1.76 -10.33
CA ARG A 141 -6.13 2.23 -9.74
C ARG A 141 -6.34 2.57 -8.28
N ILE A 142 -5.47 2.06 -7.42
CA ILE A 142 -5.40 2.40 -5.99
C ILE A 142 -3.93 2.74 -5.69
N GLY A 143 -3.65 4.03 -5.47
CA GLY A 143 -2.27 4.50 -5.31
C GLY A 143 -1.46 4.24 -6.59
N ASN A 144 -0.41 3.43 -6.50
CA ASN A 144 0.43 3.03 -7.64
C ASN A 144 0.08 1.65 -8.21
N VAL A 145 -0.96 0.97 -7.71
CA VAL A 145 -1.37 -0.35 -8.20
C VAL A 145 -2.57 -0.21 -9.13
N VAL A 146 -2.54 -0.90 -10.26
CA VAL A 146 -3.62 -0.98 -11.24
C VAL A 146 -4.04 -2.42 -11.43
N THR A 147 -5.34 -2.70 -11.37
CA THR A 147 -5.93 -3.97 -11.75
C THR A 147 -6.95 -3.74 -12.87
N CYS A 148 -6.77 -4.40 -14.00
CA CYS A 148 -7.70 -4.34 -15.13
C CYS A 148 -8.42 -5.65 -15.34
N HIS A 149 -9.74 -5.54 -15.45
CA HIS A 149 -10.66 -6.59 -15.83
C HIS A 149 -11.16 -6.30 -17.24
N ILE A 150 -11.08 -7.31 -18.12
CA ILE A 150 -11.46 -7.19 -19.52
C ILE A 150 -12.38 -8.35 -19.86
N ARG A 151 -13.51 -8.06 -20.50
CA ARG A 151 -14.34 -9.05 -21.17
C ARG A 151 -14.35 -8.75 -22.66
N VAL A 152 -14.06 -9.77 -23.46
CA VAL A 152 -14.13 -9.68 -24.92
C VAL A 152 -15.09 -10.73 -25.45
N ASN A 153 -15.85 -10.40 -26.49
CA ASN A 153 -16.63 -11.35 -27.26
C ASN A 153 -15.97 -11.55 -28.63
N VAL A 154 -15.48 -12.78 -28.85
CA VAL A 154 -14.73 -13.14 -30.05
C VAL A 154 -15.70 -13.52 -31.16
N ALA A 155 -15.67 -12.75 -32.25
CA ALA A 155 -16.48 -12.96 -33.44
C ALA A 155 -15.75 -13.75 -34.53
N LYS A 156 -14.41 -13.74 -34.52
CA LYS A 156 -13.58 -14.49 -35.46
C LYS A 156 -12.34 -15.03 -34.75
N THR A 157 -12.05 -16.30 -34.99
CA THR A 157 -10.88 -16.99 -34.43
C THR A 157 -9.65 -16.79 -35.30
N ASP A 158 -8.50 -16.65 -34.65
CA ASP A 158 -7.22 -16.55 -35.33
C ASP A 158 -6.58 -17.94 -35.50
N THR A 159 -6.25 -18.31 -36.73
CA THR A 159 -5.50 -19.55 -37.04
C THR A 159 -4.00 -19.41 -36.81
N GLU A 160 -3.47 -18.20 -36.80
CA GLU A 160 -2.06 -17.87 -36.54
C GLU A 160 -1.93 -16.71 -35.53
N PRO A 161 -0.76 -16.55 -34.87
CA PRO A 161 -0.55 -15.50 -33.89
C PRO A 161 -0.69 -14.09 -34.49
N LYS A 162 -1.88 -13.50 -34.38
CA LYS A 162 -2.07 -12.06 -34.60
C LYS A 162 -2.44 -11.39 -33.29
N ASN A 163 -1.65 -10.42 -32.89
CA ASN A 163 -1.91 -9.63 -31.69
C ASN A 163 -2.99 -8.59 -32.04
N ASN A 164 -4.26 -8.97 -31.86
CA ASN A 164 -5.36 -8.03 -31.98
C ASN A 164 -5.27 -7.03 -30.82
N VAL A 165 -5.14 -5.74 -31.15
CA VAL A 165 -5.10 -4.68 -30.14
C VAL A 165 -6.51 -4.45 -29.62
N LEU A 166 -6.72 -4.69 -28.33
CA LEU A 166 -8.02 -4.48 -27.68
C LEU A 166 -8.13 -3.09 -27.08
N LEU A 167 -7.07 -2.67 -26.39
CA LEU A 167 -7.10 -1.50 -25.53
C LEU A 167 -5.74 -0.82 -25.57
N MET A 168 -5.75 0.49 -25.80
CA MET A 168 -4.63 1.36 -25.47
C MET A 168 -4.79 1.77 -24.00
N ILE A 169 -3.80 1.49 -23.16
CA ILE A 169 -3.89 1.83 -21.74
C ILE A 169 -3.89 3.35 -21.59
N PRO A 170 -4.94 3.93 -20.97
CA PRO A 170 -5.05 5.38 -20.82
C PRO A 170 -3.96 5.91 -19.88
N GLU A 171 -3.61 7.18 -20.08
CA GLU A 171 -2.73 7.91 -19.15
C GLU A 171 -3.30 7.88 -17.73
N GLY A 172 -2.42 7.70 -16.74
CA GLY A 172 -2.77 7.48 -15.35
C GLY A 172 -3.01 6.02 -14.99
N PHE A 173 -2.87 5.08 -15.94
CA PHE A 173 -2.98 3.64 -15.70
C PHE A 173 -1.85 2.84 -16.35
N ARG A 174 -0.90 3.50 -17.04
CA ARG A 174 0.15 2.81 -17.82
C ARG A 174 1.10 2.08 -16.91
N ALA A 175 1.53 0.89 -17.32
CA ALA A 175 2.44 0.10 -16.52
C ALA A 175 3.83 0.75 -16.50
N THR A 176 4.43 0.81 -15.32
CA THR A 176 5.84 1.14 -15.17
C THR A 176 6.67 -0.02 -15.64
N TYR A 177 7.58 0.25 -16.57
CA TYR A 177 8.67 -0.66 -16.88
C TYR A 177 9.92 0.01 -16.34
N ALA A 178 10.58 -0.60 -15.35
CA ALA A 178 11.83 -0.10 -14.81
C ALA A 178 12.93 -0.26 -15.86
N THR A 179 13.00 0.64 -16.84
CA THR A 179 14.09 0.68 -17.83
C THR A 179 15.23 1.51 -17.25
N GLY A 180 15.97 0.88 -16.35
CA GLY A 180 17.18 1.41 -15.74
C GLY A 180 18.34 0.44 -15.89
N ALA A 181 18.52 -0.16 -17.07
CA ALA A 181 19.78 -0.74 -17.53
C ALA A 181 19.59 -1.22 -18.97
N GLU A 182 20.56 -0.88 -19.81
CA GLU A 182 20.80 -1.62 -21.04
C GLU A 182 20.97 -3.10 -20.69
N ASP A 183 20.26 -3.94 -21.43
CA ASP A 183 20.33 -5.40 -21.47
C ASP A 183 19.66 -6.26 -20.37
N LEU A 184 18.82 -7.19 -20.89
CA LEU A 184 18.47 -8.51 -20.34
C LEU A 184 17.41 -8.57 -19.22
N GLY A 185 16.12 -8.61 -19.64
CA GLY A 185 15.05 -9.15 -18.78
C GLY A 185 13.73 -8.39 -18.76
N ALA A 186 13.46 -7.54 -19.76
CA ALA A 186 12.16 -6.90 -19.93
C ALA A 186 11.04 -7.92 -19.76
N ILE A 187 10.10 -7.69 -18.84
CA ILE A 187 8.87 -8.49 -18.74
C ILE A 187 8.06 -8.20 -20.01
N TRP A 188 8.36 -8.97 -21.06
CA TRP A 188 7.60 -8.98 -22.31
C TRP A 188 6.27 -9.68 -22.02
N ASN A 189 5.16 -9.01 -22.33
CA ASN A 189 3.82 -9.57 -22.29
C ASN A 189 3.38 -10.04 -20.88
N ILE A 190 3.07 -9.10 -19.97
CA ILE A 190 2.48 -9.48 -18.67
C ILE A 190 1.17 -10.23 -18.96
N PRO A 191 1.06 -11.53 -18.63
CA PRO A 191 -0.10 -12.31 -19.00
C PRO A 191 -1.29 -11.91 -18.13
N PHE A 192 -2.42 -11.72 -18.78
CA PHE A 192 -3.70 -11.74 -18.08
C PHE A 192 -4.02 -13.18 -17.72
N ALA A 193 -4.53 -13.40 -16.51
CA ALA A 193 -5.21 -14.65 -16.20
C ALA A 193 -6.51 -14.68 -17.01
N VAL A 194 -6.63 -15.62 -17.95
CA VAL A 194 -7.78 -15.71 -18.85
C VAL A 194 -8.67 -16.88 -18.48
N ASN A 195 -9.95 -16.60 -18.28
CA ASN A 195 -11.01 -17.59 -18.15
C ASN A 195 -11.92 -17.54 -19.37
N SER A 196 -12.20 -18.71 -19.96
CA SER A 196 -13.10 -18.85 -21.10
C SER A 196 -14.43 -19.44 -20.66
N THR A 197 -15.53 -18.88 -21.18
CA THR A 197 -16.86 -19.52 -21.12
C THR A 197 -17.33 -19.96 -22.50
N ALA A 198 -16.45 -19.90 -23.50
CA ALA A 198 -16.75 -20.27 -24.87
C ALA A 198 -17.00 -21.77 -25.01
N THR A 199 -17.79 -22.13 -26.02
CA THR A 199 -17.90 -23.53 -26.44
C THR A 199 -16.52 -24.04 -26.87
N PRO A 200 -16.08 -25.21 -26.38
CA PRO A 200 -14.79 -25.77 -26.76
C PRO A 200 -14.66 -25.90 -28.28
N SER A 201 -13.56 -25.38 -28.84
CA SER A 201 -13.22 -25.52 -30.25
C SER A 201 -11.99 -26.44 -30.41
N THR A 202 -11.68 -26.84 -31.65
CA THR A 202 -10.47 -27.60 -31.96
C THR A 202 -9.19 -26.79 -31.72
N GLN A 203 -9.28 -25.46 -31.67
CA GLN A 203 -8.18 -24.54 -31.33
C GLN A 203 -8.24 -24.13 -29.86
N LYS A 204 -7.17 -24.43 -29.12
CA LYS A 204 -7.16 -24.33 -27.64
C LYS A 204 -6.49 -23.08 -27.08
N VAL A 205 -5.96 -22.20 -27.93
CA VAL A 205 -5.14 -21.08 -27.48
C VAL A 205 -6.04 -19.87 -27.24
N VAL A 206 -6.07 -19.39 -26.00
CA VAL A 206 -6.55 -18.06 -25.64
C VAL A 206 -5.45 -17.37 -24.86
N LYS A 207 -5.06 -16.18 -25.31
CA LYS A 207 -3.95 -15.42 -24.74
C LYS A 207 -4.29 -13.95 -24.72
N MET A 208 -4.04 -13.31 -23.58
CA MET A 208 -4.19 -11.87 -23.42
C MET A 208 -2.99 -11.36 -22.64
N HIS A 209 -2.37 -10.28 -23.11
CA HIS A 209 -1.18 -9.75 -22.46
C HIS A 209 -1.15 -8.23 -22.49
N LEU A 210 -0.48 -7.65 -21.50
CA LEU A 210 -0.07 -6.26 -21.51
C LEU A 210 1.28 -6.13 -22.24
N GLU A 211 1.28 -5.46 -23.37
CA GLU A 211 2.48 -5.13 -24.13
C GLU A 211 3.09 -3.80 -23.67
N PRO A 212 4.43 -3.72 -23.59
CA PRO A 212 5.11 -2.46 -23.35
C PRO A 212 4.80 -1.46 -24.49
N GLY A 213 4.68 -0.18 -24.14
CA GLY A 213 4.64 0.89 -25.11
C GLY A 213 5.99 1.09 -25.80
N ASN A 214 5.99 1.82 -26.90
CA ASN A 214 7.17 2.29 -27.61
C ASN A 214 6.94 3.71 -28.15
N ASN A 215 7.85 4.21 -28.99
CA ASN A 215 7.76 5.56 -29.56
C ASN A 215 6.50 5.80 -30.42
N ASN A 216 5.79 4.75 -30.83
CA ASN A 216 4.59 4.85 -31.67
C ASN A 216 3.29 4.67 -30.89
N TYR A 217 3.32 4.00 -29.74
CA TYR A 217 2.13 3.71 -28.95
C TYR A 217 2.42 3.53 -27.45
N PRO A 218 1.53 3.98 -26.53
CA PRO A 218 1.63 3.64 -25.10
C PRO A 218 1.38 2.14 -24.86
N ASN A 219 1.47 1.69 -23.61
CA ASN A 219 1.11 0.31 -23.26
C ASN A 219 -0.26 -0.07 -23.84
N ARG A 220 -0.38 -1.32 -24.28
CA ARG A 220 -1.62 -1.81 -24.88
C ARG A 220 -1.88 -3.24 -24.49
N VAL A 221 -3.15 -3.62 -24.49
CA VAL A 221 -3.57 -5.00 -24.30
C VAL A 221 -3.75 -5.64 -25.66
N THR A 222 -3.09 -6.76 -25.88
CA THR A 222 -3.29 -7.58 -27.08
C THR A 222 -3.90 -8.92 -26.74
N PHE A 223 -4.61 -9.48 -27.71
CA PHE A 223 -5.41 -10.66 -27.53
C PHE A 223 -5.43 -11.56 -28.75
N MET A 224 -5.50 -12.86 -28.47
CA MET A 224 -5.60 -13.94 -29.43
C MET A 224 -6.56 -14.97 -28.88
N SER A 225 -7.45 -15.49 -29.73
CA SER A 225 -8.34 -16.58 -29.37
C SER A 225 -8.63 -17.51 -30.54
N GLY A 226 -8.44 -18.81 -30.28
CA GLY A 226 -8.98 -19.90 -31.08
C GLY A 226 -10.43 -20.27 -30.74
N GLN A 227 -11.07 -19.53 -29.83
CA GLN A 227 -12.42 -19.79 -29.35
C GLN A 227 -13.37 -18.61 -29.62
N PHE A 228 -14.60 -18.91 -30.03
CA PHE A 228 -15.67 -17.91 -30.22
C PHE A 228 -16.38 -17.57 -28.92
N GLY A 229 -16.88 -16.35 -28.77
CA GLY A 229 -17.67 -15.94 -27.60
C GLY A 229 -16.83 -15.32 -26.48
N ASN A 230 -17.34 -15.37 -25.25
CA ASN A 230 -16.83 -14.56 -24.15
C ASN A 230 -15.54 -15.11 -23.52
N GLN A 231 -14.52 -14.26 -23.51
CA GLN A 231 -13.26 -14.44 -22.77
C GLN A 231 -13.11 -13.34 -21.73
N TYR A 232 -12.60 -13.70 -20.55
CA TYR A 232 -12.42 -12.78 -19.43
C TYR A 232 -10.95 -12.77 -19.02
N GLY A 233 -10.32 -11.60 -19.04
CA GLY A 233 -8.95 -11.41 -18.58
C GLY A 233 -8.90 -10.56 -17.32
N VAL A 234 -8.00 -10.92 -16.40
CA VAL A 234 -7.58 -10.04 -15.30
C VAL A 234 -6.07 -9.94 -15.23
N CYS A 235 -5.55 -8.73 -15.02
CA CYS A 235 -4.12 -8.49 -14.80
C CYS A 235 -3.92 -7.32 -13.83
N THR A 236 -2.87 -7.40 -13.02
CA THR A 236 -2.46 -6.37 -12.08
C THR A 236 -1.03 -5.94 -12.36
N TRP A 237 -0.74 -4.65 -12.26
CA TRP A 237 0.58 -4.07 -12.44
C TRP A 237 0.76 -2.79 -11.61
N THR A 238 1.98 -2.26 -11.57
CA THR A 238 2.29 -0.97 -10.95
C THR A 238 2.39 0.14 -11.99
N THR A 239 2.06 1.37 -11.60
CA THR A 239 2.11 2.57 -12.44
C THR A 239 2.82 3.72 -11.73
N ASP A 240 3.65 4.42 -12.50
CA ASP A 240 4.36 5.65 -12.12
C ASP A 240 3.73 6.86 -12.81
N ASP A 241 2.67 6.65 -13.61
CA ASP A 241 1.93 7.75 -14.21
C ASP A 241 1.42 8.69 -13.12
N PRO A 242 1.38 10.02 -13.38
CA PRO A 242 0.59 10.94 -12.58
C PRO A 242 -0.86 10.45 -12.44
N TYR A 243 -1.58 10.92 -11.43
CA TYR A 243 -2.99 10.55 -11.30
C TYR A 243 -3.79 10.96 -12.54
N PRO A 244 -4.71 10.09 -13.03
CA PRO A 244 -5.46 10.35 -14.26
C PRO A 244 -6.39 11.55 -14.08
N LYS A 245 -6.66 12.25 -15.19
CA LYS A 245 -7.74 13.23 -15.26
C LYS A 245 -9.09 12.52 -15.24
N THR A 246 -10.05 13.03 -14.49
CA THR A 246 -11.43 12.54 -14.50
C THR A 246 -12.16 13.00 -15.77
N GLY A 247 -13.18 12.24 -16.18
CA GLY A 247 -13.93 12.49 -17.41
C GLY A 247 -13.46 11.60 -18.56
N ASN A 248 -13.67 12.04 -19.80
CA ASN A 248 -13.34 11.24 -20.98
C ASN A 248 -11.83 11.17 -21.21
N VAL A 249 -11.30 9.96 -21.33
CA VAL A 249 -9.89 9.68 -21.59
C VAL A 249 -9.81 8.62 -22.68
N GLY A 250 -9.32 8.99 -23.86
CA GLY A 250 -9.32 8.10 -25.02
C GLY A 250 -10.74 7.68 -25.41
N LEU A 251 -10.98 6.36 -25.48
CA LEU A 251 -12.28 5.77 -25.81
C LEU A 251 -13.13 5.43 -24.59
N GLY A 252 -12.69 5.79 -23.38
CA GLY A 252 -13.38 5.49 -22.13
C GLY A 252 -13.55 6.70 -21.22
N THR A 253 -13.97 6.42 -19.99
CA THR A 253 -14.24 7.43 -18.97
C THR A 253 -13.55 7.04 -17.66
N VAL A 254 -12.88 8.01 -17.05
CA VAL A 254 -12.26 7.90 -15.72
C VAL A 254 -13.13 8.60 -14.68
N ILE A 255 -13.41 7.90 -13.60
CA ILE A 255 -14.09 8.41 -12.41
C ILE A 255 -13.15 8.27 -11.21
N LYS A 256 -13.17 9.27 -10.32
CA LYS A 256 -12.49 9.20 -9.02
C LYS A 256 -13.52 8.74 -8.00
N LEU A 257 -13.25 7.64 -7.31
CA LEU A 257 -14.11 7.16 -6.24
C LEU A 257 -13.83 7.96 -4.97
N THR A 258 -14.90 8.39 -4.31
CA THR A 258 -14.83 9.10 -3.03
C THR A 258 -15.01 8.10 -1.89
N PRO A 259 -14.06 8.04 -0.93
CA PRO A 259 -14.22 7.21 0.26
C PRO A 259 -15.21 7.87 1.22
N ASN A 260 -16.17 7.08 1.69
CA ASN A 260 -17.04 7.46 2.79
C ASN A 260 -16.34 7.22 4.14
N SER A 261 -16.84 7.86 5.20
CA SER A 261 -16.31 7.72 6.56
C SER A 261 -16.42 6.30 7.13
N ASP A 262 -17.26 5.44 6.54
CA ASP A 262 -17.43 4.03 6.88
C ASP A 262 -16.53 3.09 6.05
N GLY A 263 -15.67 3.64 5.19
CA GLY A 263 -14.79 2.89 4.30
C GLY A 263 -15.44 2.43 2.98
N SER A 264 -16.75 2.65 2.79
CA SER A 264 -17.41 2.38 1.50
C SER A 264 -16.99 3.39 0.42
N LEU A 265 -17.21 3.05 -0.85
CA LEU A 265 -16.80 3.90 -2.00
C LEU A 265 -18.04 4.39 -2.75
N THR A 266 -18.07 5.68 -3.07
CA THR A 266 -19.11 6.31 -3.88
C THR A 266 -18.53 6.91 -5.16
N LEU A 267 -19.41 7.07 -6.17
CA LEU A 267 -19.12 7.72 -7.44
C LEU A 267 -19.10 9.24 -7.29
#